data_AF-A0A3D1Z9T9-F1
#
_entry.id   AF-A0A3D1Z9T9-F1
#
_cell.length_a   1.000
_cell.length_b   1.000
_cell.length_c   1.000
_cell.angle_alpha   90.00
_cell.angle_beta   90.00
_cell.angle_gamma   90.00
#
_symmetry.space_group_name_H-M   'P 1'
#
loop_
_entity.id
_entity.type
_entity.pdbx_description
1 polymer ?
#
loop_
_entity_poly.entity_id
_entity_poly.type
_entity_poly.pdbx_seq_one_letter_code
_entity_poly.pdbx_strand_id
1 'polypeptide(L)'
;ESRATLAKRFGLDDAKRWVFIPENYGAAFGTDRTVRSPAAGGGKIASEVREFALRSFNEAACWWSKLAESQEIELIVRPRPATALSNFTQALREVAGTIPERLRVIKDGTIREWILASDAVFSSYSTSLIEGAIAGKPVHMLAPVAFPIHLNTEWHSMVPSVTTFEQFAGSAIDSRAQLAGAELGTWAENVMMAKEDAILGLTKYLSSIRTGDTHIPQKVPSEMIRGFDHNNNGVQRPSGGLAGQVRGIAARVYRTVRGSGPSDHESDKFSDEDVHERVTRWSEVLG
;
A
#
# COMPACT_ATOMS: atom_id res chain seq x y z
N GLU A 1 11.79 -10.18 -9.77
CA GLU A 1 11.69 -11.07 -10.96
C GLU A 1 11.77 -10.24 -12.24
N SER A 2 12.12 -10.84 -13.39
CA SER A 2 12.07 -10.15 -14.69
C SER A 2 10.64 -10.04 -15.21
N ARG A 3 10.36 -9.08 -16.11
CA ARG A 3 9.03 -8.94 -16.77
C ARG A 3 8.61 -10.24 -17.46
N ALA A 4 9.49 -10.87 -18.23
CA ALA A 4 9.21 -12.13 -18.91
C ALA A 4 8.87 -13.27 -17.93
N THR A 5 9.53 -13.32 -16.77
CA THR A 5 9.22 -14.29 -15.71
C THR A 5 7.81 -14.08 -15.16
N LEU A 6 7.46 -12.83 -14.83
CA LEU A 6 6.12 -12.46 -14.37
C LEU A 6 5.07 -12.75 -15.45
N ALA A 7 5.37 -12.45 -16.70
CA ALA A 7 4.49 -12.65 -17.84
C ALA A 7 4.11 -14.11 -18.02
N LYS A 8 5.12 -14.98 -18.01
CA LYS A 8 4.91 -16.44 -18.06
C LYS A 8 4.12 -16.95 -16.86
N ARG A 9 4.43 -16.47 -15.65
CA ARG A 9 3.79 -16.93 -14.41
C ARG A 9 2.30 -16.56 -14.36
N PHE A 10 1.93 -15.38 -14.83
CA PHE A 10 0.57 -14.84 -14.70
C PHE A 10 -0.20 -14.77 -16.03
N GLY A 11 0.36 -15.33 -17.12
CA GLY A 11 -0.27 -15.32 -18.43
C GLY A 11 -0.46 -13.91 -19.01
N LEU A 12 0.50 -13.02 -18.79
CA LEU A 12 0.50 -11.67 -19.34
C LEU A 12 1.28 -11.66 -20.66
N ASP A 13 0.92 -10.75 -21.56
CA ASP A 13 1.69 -10.47 -22.77
C ASP A 13 2.79 -9.45 -22.47
N ASP A 14 4.07 -9.86 -22.48
CA ASP A 14 5.19 -8.98 -22.17
C ASP A 14 5.54 -7.99 -23.30
N ALA A 15 5.01 -8.19 -24.51
CA ALA A 15 5.16 -7.26 -25.64
C ALA A 15 4.17 -6.09 -25.57
N LYS A 16 3.05 -6.24 -24.85
CA LYS A 16 2.09 -5.16 -24.60
C LYS A 16 2.56 -4.26 -23.49
N ARG A 17 2.05 -3.02 -23.46
CA ARG A 17 2.32 -2.07 -22.36
C ARG A 17 1.64 -2.54 -21.08
N TRP A 18 2.36 -2.50 -19.95
CA TRP A 18 1.88 -2.89 -18.63
C TRP A 18 1.58 -1.64 -17.80
N VAL A 19 0.35 -1.54 -17.31
CA VAL A 19 -0.06 -0.50 -16.38
C VAL A 19 -0.34 -1.14 -15.04
N PHE A 20 0.42 -0.72 -14.01
CA PHE A 20 0.30 -1.29 -12.68
C PHE A 20 -0.45 -0.39 -11.72
N ILE A 21 -1.38 -0.98 -10.98
CA ILE A 21 -2.23 -0.31 -10.00
C ILE A 21 -2.07 -0.98 -8.64
N PRO A 22 -1.14 -0.51 -7.79
CA PRO A 22 -1.13 -0.88 -6.39
C PRO A 22 -2.31 -0.19 -5.71
N GLU A 23 -3.38 -0.95 -5.47
CA GLU A 23 -4.64 -0.43 -4.97
C GLU A 23 -4.54 0.02 -3.51
N ASN A 24 -5.25 1.11 -3.16
CA ASN A 24 -5.18 1.72 -1.84
C ASN A 24 -6.53 2.27 -1.31
N TYR A 25 -7.64 1.67 -1.70
CA TYR A 25 -8.98 1.93 -1.19
C TYR A 25 -9.36 0.95 -0.08
N GLY A 26 -8.39 0.49 0.73
CA GLY A 26 -8.63 -0.52 1.78
C GLY A 26 -9.74 -0.18 2.78
N ALA A 27 -10.07 1.11 2.98
CA ALA A 27 -11.20 1.52 3.81
C ALA A 27 -12.57 1.12 3.22
N ALA A 28 -12.67 0.86 1.91
CA ALA A 28 -13.86 0.30 1.27
C ALA A 28 -14.11 -1.16 1.69
N PHE A 29 -13.05 -1.91 2.00
CA PHE A 29 -13.10 -3.35 2.28
C PHE A 29 -12.97 -3.71 3.77
N GLY A 30 -12.53 -2.77 4.60
CA GLY A 30 -12.29 -2.99 6.03
C GLY A 30 -13.54 -2.86 6.91
N THR A 31 -13.53 -3.58 8.03
CA THR A 31 -14.48 -3.40 9.13
C THR A 31 -13.94 -2.39 10.15
N ASP A 32 -14.17 -1.09 9.91
CA ASP A 32 -14.24 0.00 10.91
C ASP A 32 -13.07 0.24 11.90
N ARG A 33 -12.01 -0.59 11.92
CA ARG A 33 -10.97 -0.57 12.97
C ARG A 33 -9.72 0.20 12.61
N THR A 34 -9.43 0.39 11.32
CA THR A 34 -8.23 1.08 10.83
C THR A 34 -8.36 2.59 10.74
N VAL A 35 -9.57 3.15 10.94
CA VAL A 35 -9.80 4.61 10.84
C VAL A 35 -10.25 5.25 12.16
N ARG A 36 -10.32 4.48 13.25
CA ARG A 36 -10.66 5.03 14.57
C ARG A 36 -9.45 5.70 15.21
N SER A 37 -9.27 6.99 14.95
CA SER A 37 -8.51 7.84 15.88
C SER A 37 -9.30 7.95 17.20
N PRO A 38 -8.70 7.71 18.37
CA PRO A 38 -9.38 7.82 19.67
C PRO A 38 -9.79 9.26 20.07
N ALA A 39 -9.44 10.27 19.28
CA ALA A 39 -9.79 11.67 19.55
C ALA A 39 -11.26 11.98 19.21
N ALA A 40 -11.83 12.99 19.87
CA ALA A 40 -13.15 13.53 19.54
C ALA A 40 -13.19 13.95 18.06
N GLY A 41 -14.03 13.30 17.25
CA GLY A 41 -14.11 13.50 15.80
C GLY A 41 -13.58 12.32 14.95
N GLY A 42 -12.87 11.37 15.54
CA GLY A 42 -12.31 10.21 14.82
C GLY A 42 -13.35 9.33 14.12
N GLY A 43 -14.58 9.26 14.65
CA GLY A 43 -15.68 8.54 14.00
C GLY A 43 -16.22 9.23 12.74
N LYS A 44 -16.25 10.56 12.71
CA LYS A 44 -16.72 11.31 11.53
C LYS A 44 -15.69 11.21 10.40
N ILE A 45 -14.41 11.42 10.72
CA ILE A 45 -13.30 11.25 9.78
C ILE A 45 -13.27 9.82 9.24
N ALA A 46 -13.48 8.81 10.10
CA ALA A 46 -13.57 7.42 9.67
C ALA A 46 -14.63 7.17 8.61
N SER A 47 -15.83 7.68 8.83
CA SER A 47 -16.94 7.57 7.88
C SER A 47 -16.65 8.31 6.57
N GLU A 48 -16.07 9.51 6.63
CA GLU A 48 -15.69 10.30 5.44
C GLU A 48 -14.63 9.58 4.60
N VAL A 49 -13.58 9.05 5.23
CA VAL A 49 -12.54 8.26 4.53
C VAL A 49 -13.13 7.00 3.91
N ARG A 50 -14.05 6.32 4.61
CA ARG A 50 -14.71 5.12 4.08
C ARG A 50 -15.60 5.46 2.88
N GLU A 51 -16.39 6.51 2.96
CA GLU A 51 -17.23 6.96 1.86
C GLU A 51 -16.36 7.36 0.65
N PHE A 52 -15.31 8.15 0.89
CA PHE A 52 -14.34 8.53 -0.14
C PHE A 52 -13.72 7.30 -0.80
N ALA A 53 -13.24 6.33 -0.01
CA ALA A 53 -12.60 5.13 -0.53
C ALA A 53 -13.58 4.28 -1.36
N LEU A 54 -14.82 4.12 -0.90
CA LEU A 54 -15.85 3.36 -1.62
C LEU A 54 -16.19 4.03 -2.95
N ARG A 55 -16.46 5.34 -2.94
CA ARG A 55 -16.79 6.09 -4.16
C ARG A 55 -15.62 6.10 -5.16
N SER A 56 -14.41 6.29 -4.66
CA SER A 56 -13.20 6.29 -5.49
C SER A 56 -12.91 4.92 -6.07
N PHE A 57 -13.06 3.85 -5.28
CA PHE A 57 -12.93 2.48 -5.76
C PHE A 57 -13.95 2.20 -6.87
N ASN A 58 -15.22 2.59 -6.67
CA ASN A 58 -16.25 2.32 -7.65
C ASN A 58 -15.95 2.99 -9.00
N GLU A 59 -15.59 4.27 -8.97
CA GLU A 59 -15.26 5.01 -10.19
C GLU A 59 -13.97 4.48 -10.85
N ALA A 60 -12.93 4.21 -10.06
CA ALA A 60 -11.68 3.64 -10.55
C ALA A 60 -11.88 2.25 -11.16
N ALA A 61 -12.69 1.39 -10.54
CA ALA A 61 -13.04 0.06 -11.05
C ALA A 61 -13.70 0.12 -12.43
N CYS A 62 -14.64 1.05 -12.63
CA CYS A 62 -15.23 1.32 -13.94
C CYS A 62 -14.18 1.76 -14.95
N TRP A 63 -13.26 2.66 -14.56
CA TRP A 63 -12.19 3.12 -15.43
C TRP A 63 -11.22 2.00 -15.82
N TRP A 64 -10.86 1.12 -14.88
CA TRP A 64 -9.98 -0.02 -15.13
C TRP A 64 -10.59 -0.97 -16.14
N SER A 65 -11.85 -1.34 -15.95
CA SER A 65 -12.56 -2.21 -16.88
C SER A 65 -12.63 -1.58 -18.28
N LYS A 66 -13.08 -0.33 -18.36
CA LYS A 66 -13.18 0.41 -19.62
C LYS A 66 -11.83 0.57 -20.34
N LEU A 67 -10.74 0.78 -19.60
CA LEU A 67 -9.40 0.89 -20.18
C LEU A 67 -8.93 -0.46 -20.74
N ALA A 68 -9.12 -1.54 -19.99
CA ALA A 68 -8.74 -2.90 -20.40
C ALA A 68 -9.55 -3.41 -21.60
N GLU A 69 -10.77 -2.93 -21.81
CA GLU A 69 -11.58 -3.23 -23.01
C GLU A 69 -11.19 -2.39 -24.22
N SER A 70 -10.81 -1.13 -24.02
CA SER A 70 -10.63 -0.17 -25.12
C SER A 70 -9.19 -0.06 -25.62
N GLN A 71 -8.20 -0.58 -24.90
CA GLN A 71 -6.79 -0.41 -25.23
C GLN A 71 -6.04 -1.75 -25.28
N GLU A 72 -5.01 -1.80 -26.14
CA GLU A 72 -4.09 -2.93 -26.27
C GLU A 72 -3.01 -2.93 -25.16
N ILE A 73 -3.44 -3.01 -23.90
CA ILE A 73 -2.57 -3.01 -22.71
C ILE A 73 -2.85 -4.21 -21.79
N GLU A 74 -1.90 -4.52 -20.91
CA GLU A 74 -2.10 -5.37 -19.73
C GLU A 74 -2.29 -4.47 -18.51
N LEU A 75 -3.50 -4.49 -17.93
CA LEU A 75 -3.83 -3.69 -16.75
C LEU A 75 -3.78 -4.57 -15.50
N ILE A 76 -2.81 -4.32 -14.63
CA ILE A 76 -2.52 -5.16 -13.46
C ILE A 76 -2.96 -4.40 -12.21
N VAL A 77 -4.01 -4.87 -11.54
CA VAL A 77 -4.50 -4.33 -10.28
C VAL A 77 -4.10 -5.24 -9.13
N ARG A 78 -3.39 -4.70 -8.15
CA ARG A 78 -2.96 -5.45 -6.97
C ARG A 78 -3.68 -4.95 -5.72
N PRO A 79 -4.60 -5.74 -5.14
CA PRO A 79 -5.25 -5.43 -3.86
C PRO A 79 -4.25 -5.35 -2.72
N ARG A 80 -4.62 -4.65 -1.63
CA ARG A 80 -3.82 -4.67 -0.40
C ARG A 80 -3.68 -6.09 0.16
N PRO A 81 -2.57 -6.43 0.84
CA PRO A 81 -2.38 -7.74 1.46
C PRO A 81 -3.52 -8.17 2.40
N ALA A 82 -4.09 -7.21 3.13
CA ALA A 82 -5.19 -7.47 4.06
C ALA A 82 -6.56 -7.66 3.36
N THR A 83 -6.68 -7.36 2.07
CA THR A 83 -7.92 -7.56 1.31
C THR A 83 -7.89 -8.95 0.69
N ALA A 84 -8.88 -9.80 1.04
CA ALA A 84 -9.04 -11.09 0.41
C ALA A 84 -9.29 -10.94 -1.10
N LEU A 85 -8.58 -11.71 -1.92
CA LEU A 85 -8.66 -11.61 -3.38
C LEU A 85 -10.09 -11.87 -3.91
N SER A 86 -10.80 -12.84 -3.31
CA SER A 86 -12.19 -13.14 -3.61
C SER A 86 -13.11 -11.93 -3.38
N ASN A 87 -12.99 -11.27 -2.22
CA ASN A 87 -13.80 -10.10 -1.87
C ASN A 87 -13.53 -8.93 -2.82
N PHE A 88 -12.25 -8.67 -3.13
CA PHE A 88 -11.89 -7.62 -4.08
C PHE A 88 -12.44 -7.89 -5.47
N THR A 89 -12.27 -9.12 -5.97
CA THR A 89 -12.75 -9.53 -7.29
C THR A 89 -14.27 -9.47 -7.37
N GLN A 90 -14.97 -9.85 -6.30
CA GLN A 90 -16.42 -9.72 -6.21
C GLN A 90 -16.85 -8.25 -6.28
N ALA A 91 -16.27 -7.37 -5.46
CA ALA A 91 -16.59 -5.94 -5.49
C ALA A 91 -16.32 -5.30 -6.87
N LEU A 92 -15.22 -5.70 -7.52
CA LEU A 92 -14.91 -5.27 -8.88
C LEU A 92 -16.00 -5.68 -9.87
N ARG A 93 -16.53 -6.92 -9.78
CA ARG A 93 -17.64 -7.39 -10.63
C ARG A 93 -18.96 -6.70 -10.32
N GLU A 94 -19.24 -6.43 -9.06
CA GLU A 94 -20.47 -5.73 -8.64
C GLU A 94 -20.55 -4.32 -9.22
N VAL A 95 -19.40 -3.67 -9.38
CA VAL A 95 -19.31 -2.30 -9.91
C VAL A 95 -19.14 -2.27 -11.42
N ALA A 96 -18.15 -3.00 -11.95
CA ALA A 96 -17.73 -2.92 -13.34
C ALA A 96 -18.37 -3.99 -14.24
N GLY A 97 -19.15 -4.91 -13.68
CA GLY A 97 -19.78 -6.02 -14.40
C GLY A 97 -18.79 -7.15 -14.68
N THR A 98 -18.53 -7.43 -15.95
CA THR A 98 -17.53 -8.44 -16.36
C THR A 98 -16.12 -7.89 -16.18
N ILE A 99 -15.20 -8.72 -15.70
CA ILE A 99 -13.78 -8.37 -15.64
C ILE A 99 -13.16 -8.74 -16.99
N PRO A 100 -12.66 -7.78 -17.77
CA PRO A 100 -12.01 -8.04 -19.05
C PRO A 100 -10.77 -8.92 -18.86
N GLU A 101 -10.43 -9.74 -19.86
CA GLU A 101 -9.29 -10.67 -19.76
C GLU A 101 -7.96 -9.97 -19.41
N ARG A 102 -7.79 -8.75 -19.95
CA ARG A 102 -6.59 -7.91 -19.77
C ARG A 102 -6.58 -7.10 -18.48
N LEU A 103 -7.67 -7.14 -17.72
CA LEU A 103 -7.72 -6.63 -16.35
C LEU A 103 -7.37 -7.77 -15.40
N ARG A 104 -6.13 -7.76 -14.94
CA ARG A 104 -5.52 -8.82 -14.14
C ARG A 104 -5.48 -8.41 -12.68
N VAL A 105 -6.25 -9.10 -11.84
CA VAL A 105 -6.21 -8.89 -10.39
C VAL A 105 -5.21 -9.86 -9.77
N ILE A 106 -4.04 -9.38 -9.36
CA ILE A 106 -2.93 -10.22 -8.90
C ILE A 106 -2.44 -9.76 -7.53
N LYS A 107 -2.45 -10.64 -6.54
CA LYS A 107 -1.96 -10.36 -5.17
C LYS A 107 -0.48 -10.73 -4.98
N ASP A 108 -0.07 -11.83 -5.61
CA ASP A 108 1.28 -12.38 -5.56
C ASP A 108 2.34 -11.40 -6.08
N GLY A 109 3.57 -11.55 -5.58
CA GLY A 109 4.69 -10.68 -5.91
C GLY A 109 4.76 -9.41 -5.06
N THR A 110 5.94 -8.81 -5.02
CA THR A 110 6.18 -7.57 -4.28
C THR A 110 5.79 -6.34 -5.11
N ILE A 111 5.45 -5.23 -4.43
CA ILE A 111 5.17 -3.94 -5.10
C ILE A 111 6.35 -3.54 -6.00
N ARG A 112 7.58 -3.67 -5.51
CA ARG A 112 8.81 -3.37 -6.26
C ARG A 112 8.90 -4.15 -7.56
N GLU A 113 8.62 -5.46 -7.55
CA GLU A 113 8.68 -6.28 -8.76
C GLU A 113 7.70 -5.81 -9.82
N TRP A 114 6.45 -5.52 -9.42
CA TRP A 114 5.44 -5.03 -10.32
C TRP A 114 5.73 -3.63 -10.86
N ILE A 115 6.24 -2.73 -10.02
CA ILE A 115 6.69 -1.40 -10.45
C ILE A 115 7.79 -1.52 -11.51
N LEU A 116 8.84 -2.29 -11.24
CA LEU A 116 9.98 -2.42 -12.15
C LEU A 116 9.58 -3.08 -13.48
N ALA A 117 8.67 -4.05 -13.45
CA ALA A 117 8.21 -4.74 -14.64
C ALA A 117 7.22 -3.91 -15.50
N SER A 118 6.59 -2.88 -14.93
CA SER A 118 5.53 -2.12 -15.60
C SER A 118 6.03 -0.86 -16.29
N ASP A 119 5.24 -0.36 -17.25
CA ASP A 119 5.56 0.82 -18.05
C ASP A 119 5.02 2.12 -17.44
N ALA A 120 3.96 2.02 -16.63
CA ALA A 120 3.41 3.12 -15.85
C ALA A 120 2.75 2.61 -14.57
N VAL A 121 2.71 3.46 -13.54
CA VAL A 121 2.14 3.14 -12.23
C VAL A 121 1.07 4.16 -11.87
N PHE A 122 -0.10 3.67 -11.49
CA PHE A 122 -1.24 4.49 -11.09
C PHE A 122 -1.73 4.04 -9.73
N SER A 123 -1.92 4.96 -8.81
CA SER A 123 -2.53 4.61 -7.52
C SER A 123 -3.30 5.81 -7.03
N SER A 124 -4.12 5.62 -5.99
CA SER A 124 -4.67 6.75 -5.26
C SER A 124 -3.54 7.35 -4.38
N TYR A 125 -3.78 7.53 -3.09
CA TYR A 125 -2.82 8.11 -2.15
C TYR A 125 -1.77 7.11 -1.60
N SER A 126 -1.31 6.16 -2.42
CA SER A 126 -0.33 5.14 -1.96
C SER A 126 1.11 5.68 -2.02
N THR A 127 1.91 5.39 -0.99
CA THR A 127 3.37 5.63 -1.00
C THR A 127 4.09 4.82 -2.08
N SER A 128 3.44 3.81 -2.68
CA SER A 128 3.97 3.09 -3.84
C SER A 128 4.22 4.00 -5.05
N LEU A 129 3.58 5.17 -5.13
CA LEU A 129 3.91 6.18 -6.14
C LEU A 129 5.29 6.81 -5.91
N ILE A 130 5.74 6.91 -4.66
CA ILE A 130 7.11 7.34 -4.33
C ILE A 130 8.11 6.29 -4.82
N GLU A 131 7.84 5.01 -4.54
CA GLU A 131 8.68 3.91 -5.03
C GLU A 131 8.73 3.86 -6.57
N GLY A 132 7.60 4.11 -7.24
CA GLY A 132 7.53 4.20 -8.70
C GLY A 132 8.35 5.36 -9.26
N ALA A 133 8.26 6.53 -8.63
CA ALA A 133 9.01 7.71 -9.02
C ALA A 133 10.52 7.52 -8.87
N ILE A 134 10.98 6.96 -7.74
CA ILE A 134 12.40 6.61 -7.53
C ILE A 134 12.87 5.58 -8.56
N ALA A 135 12.02 4.63 -8.94
CA ALA A 135 12.32 3.64 -9.99
C ALA A 135 12.31 4.24 -11.41
N GLY A 136 12.13 5.55 -11.57
CA GLY A 136 12.08 6.23 -12.86
C GLY A 136 10.86 5.85 -13.71
N LYS A 137 9.78 5.35 -13.07
CA LYS A 137 8.55 4.99 -13.76
C LYS A 137 7.60 6.18 -13.82
N PRO A 138 6.90 6.39 -14.94
CA PRO A 138 5.77 7.31 -15.00
C PRO A 138 4.75 6.99 -13.91
N VAL A 139 4.54 7.93 -12.99
CA VAL A 139 3.55 7.79 -11.91
C VAL A 139 2.45 8.84 -12.02
N HIS A 140 1.22 8.41 -11.73
CA HIS A 140 0.06 9.29 -11.73
C HIS A 140 -0.83 8.96 -10.53
N MET A 141 -1.42 10.01 -9.94
CA MET A 141 -2.40 9.83 -8.89
C MET A 141 -3.81 9.70 -9.48
N LEU A 142 -4.42 8.53 -9.34
CA LEU A 142 -5.83 8.30 -9.61
C LEU A 142 -6.69 9.01 -8.56
N ALA A 143 -7.36 10.06 -9.03
CA ALA A 143 -8.16 10.98 -8.24
C ALA A 143 -9.60 11.10 -8.80
N PRO A 144 -10.32 9.99 -9.01
CA PRO A 144 -11.69 10.03 -9.56
C PRO A 144 -12.67 10.80 -8.67
N VAL A 145 -12.40 10.85 -7.37
CA VAL A 145 -13.11 11.67 -6.40
C VAL A 145 -12.08 12.59 -5.74
N ALA A 146 -12.47 13.82 -5.44
CA ALA A 146 -11.60 14.78 -4.75
C ALA A 146 -11.18 14.23 -3.37
N PHE A 147 -9.88 14.33 -3.08
CA PHE A 147 -9.34 13.89 -1.80
C PHE A 147 -9.89 14.75 -0.65
N PRO A 148 -10.34 14.14 0.45
CA PRO A 148 -10.57 14.84 1.70
C PRO A 148 -9.31 15.57 2.16
N ILE A 149 -9.45 16.78 2.69
CA ILE A 149 -8.32 17.61 3.11
C ILE A 149 -7.40 16.92 4.11
N HIS A 150 -7.95 16.07 4.98
CA HIS A 150 -7.21 15.33 6.00
C HIS A 150 -6.45 14.11 5.46
N LEU A 151 -6.68 13.71 4.19
CA LEU A 151 -5.86 12.72 3.48
C LEU A 151 -4.77 13.39 2.65
N ASN A 152 -4.78 14.72 2.51
CA ASN A 152 -3.80 15.41 1.70
C ASN A 152 -2.43 15.43 2.38
N THR A 153 -1.38 15.15 1.61
CA THR A 153 0.01 15.20 2.06
C THR A 153 0.82 16.05 1.08
N GLU A 154 1.93 16.62 1.55
CA GLU A 154 2.75 17.56 0.75
C GLU A 154 3.15 16.97 -0.62
N TRP A 155 3.57 15.71 -0.62
CA TRP A 155 4.07 15.03 -1.81
C TRP A 155 2.99 14.78 -2.87
N HIS A 156 1.69 14.84 -2.53
CA HIS A 156 0.61 14.69 -3.51
C HIS A 156 0.68 15.74 -4.62
N SER A 157 1.14 16.95 -4.30
CA SER A 157 1.28 18.04 -5.27
C SER A 157 2.38 17.81 -6.32
N MET A 158 3.31 16.89 -6.04
CA MET A 158 4.46 16.56 -6.89
C MET A 158 4.15 15.44 -7.89
N VAL A 159 2.90 14.96 -7.92
CA VAL A 159 2.43 13.89 -8.83
C VAL A 159 1.27 14.40 -9.67
N PRO A 160 1.29 14.16 -11.00
CA PRO A 160 0.15 14.48 -11.86
C PRO A 160 -1.11 13.74 -11.39
N SER A 161 -2.17 14.50 -11.10
CA SER A 161 -3.47 13.95 -10.75
C SER A 161 -4.30 13.68 -12.01
N VAL A 162 -4.95 12.53 -12.02
CA VAL A 162 -5.84 12.05 -13.08
C VAL A 162 -7.26 12.01 -12.51
N THR A 163 -8.11 12.92 -12.96
CA THR A 163 -9.45 13.16 -12.41
C THR A 163 -10.57 12.79 -13.38
N THR A 164 -10.25 12.42 -14.62
CA THR A 164 -11.21 11.86 -15.59
C THR A 164 -10.68 10.59 -16.25
N PHE A 165 -11.60 9.80 -16.82
CA PHE A 165 -11.23 8.61 -17.58
C PHE A 165 -10.35 8.95 -18.79
N GLU A 166 -10.60 10.06 -19.47
CA GLU A 166 -9.82 10.46 -20.66
C GLU A 166 -8.38 10.79 -20.29
N GLN A 167 -8.17 11.45 -19.15
CA GLN A 167 -6.83 11.67 -18.60
C GLN A 167 -6.17 10.34 -18.24
N PHE A 168 -6.92 9.41 -17.63
CA PHE A 168 -6.39 8.10 -17.26
C PHE A 168 -5.96 7.31 -18.49
N ALA A 169 -6.84 7.20 -19.48
CA ALA A 169 -6.56 6.49 -20.73
C ALA A 169 -5.40 7.12 -21.50
N GLY A 170 -5.37 8.45 -21.61
CA GLY A 170 -4.29 9.18 -22.26
C GLY A 170 -2.93 8.95 -21.59
N SER A 171 -2.86 9.12 -20.27
CA SER A 171 -1.64 8.88 -19.50
C SER A 171 -1.19 7.42 -19.51
N ALA A 172 -2.14 6.47 -19.54
CA ALA A 172 -1.83 5.04 -19.56
C ALA A 172 -1.11 4.61 -20.84
N ILE A 173 -1.44 5.21 -21.99
CA ILE A 173 -0.87 4.87 -23.30
C ILE A 173 0.28 5.78 -23.73
N ASP A 174 0.49 6.93 -23.07
CA ASP A 174 1.55 7.86 -23.46
C ASP A 174 2.94 7.34 -23.08
N SER A 175 3.65 6.81 -24.07
CA SER A 175 5.03 6.33 -23.92
C SER A 175 6.04 7.46 -23.68
N ARG A 176 5.65 8.72 -23.89
CA ARG A 176 6.53 9.89 -23.70
C ARG A 176 6.42 10.51 -22.30
N ALA A 177 5.49 10.04 -21.47
CA ALA A 177 5.26 10.52 -20.11
C ALA A 177 6.36 10.13 -19.11
N GLN A 178 7.61 9.92 -19.55
CA GLN A 178 8.74 9.49 -18.71
C GLN A 178 9.02 10.42 -17.53
N LEU A 179 8.62 11.69 -17.63
CA LEU A 179 8.82 12.70 -16.59
C LEU A 179 7.68 12.78 -15.57
N ALA A 180 6.59 12.02 -15.74
CA ALA A 180 5.47 12.04 -14.80
C ALA A 180 5.93 11.50 -13.43
N GLY A 181 6.04 12.40 -12.44
CA GLY A 181 6.54 12.12 -11.10
C GLY A 181 8.05 12.28 -10.90
N ALA A 182 8.78 12.87 -11.85
CA ALA A 182 10.21 13.14 -11.68
C ALA A 182 10.50 14.09 -10.50
N GLU A 183 9.62 15.06 -10.26
CA GLU A 183 9.68 15.94 -9.08
C GLU A 183 9.55 15.14 -7.78
N LEU A 184 8.57 14.24 -7.70
CA LEU A 184 8.39 13.34 -6.55
C LEU A 184 9.63 12.46 -6.32
N GLY A 185 10.20 11.90 -7.39
CA GLY A 185 11.40 11.07 -7.33
C GLY A 185 12.59 11.86 -6.77
N THR A 186 12.83 13.06 -7.31
CA THR A 186 13.88 13.97 -6.85
C THR A 186 13.69 14.36 -5.38
N TRP A 187 12.47 14.69 -4.97
CA TRP A 187 12.16 15.00 -3.58
C TRP A 187 12.44 13.78 -2.67
N ALA A 188 11.99 12.59 -3.06
CA ALA A 188 12.14 11.39 -2.25
C ALA A 188 13.61 10.97 -2.11
N GLU A 189 14.40 11.08 -3.16
CA GLU A 189 15.86 10.87 -3.11
C GLU A 189 16.55 11.83 -2.14
N ASN A 190 16.11 13.09 -2.08
CA ASN A 190 16.73 14.09 -1.21
C ASN A 190 16.26 14.01 0.25
N VAL A 191 15.00 13.62 0.49
CA VAL A 191 14.35 13.70 1.81
C VAL A 191 14.25 12.34 2.50
N MET A 192 14.02 11.26 1.74
CA MET A 192 13.73 9.95 2.30
C MET A 192 14.90 8.96 2.19
N MET A 193 15.74 9.10 1.16
CA MET A 193 16.83 8.17 0.92
C MET A 193 18.09 8.54 1.72
N ALA A 194 18.82 7.51 2.17
CA ALA A 194 20.12 7.71 2.78
C ALA A 194 21.12 8.24 1.72
N LYS A 195 22.03 9.12 2.14
CA LYS A 195 23.10 9.66 1.27
C LYS A 195 24.10 8.59 0.79
N GLU A 196 24.15 7.46 1.47
CA GLU A 196 24.93 6.28 1.11
C GLU A 196 24.03 5.06 0.98
N ASP A 197 24.55 3.99 0.38
CA ASP A 197 23.85 2.71 0.30
C ASP A 197 23.39 2.29 1.70
N ALA A 198 22.07 2.13 1.89
CA ALA A 198 21.48 1.91 3.20
C ALA A 198 21.89 0.56 3.80
N ILE A 199 22.13 -0.46 2.98
CA ILE A 199 22.58 -1.78 3.44
C ILE A 199 24.03 -1.66 3.87
N LEU A 200 24.89 -1.06 3.05
CA LEU A 200 26.29 -0.84 3.39
C LEU A 200 26.44 0.03 4.64
N GLY A 201 25.66 1.11 4.75
CA GLY A 201 25.63 1.99 5.91
C GLY A 201 25.25 1.21 7.17
N LEU A 202 24.22 0.37 7.08
CA LEU A 202 23.82 -0.51 8.18
C LEU A 202 24.91 -1.55 8.51
N THR A 203 25.55 -2.17 7.52
CA THR A 203 26.64 -3.12 7.73
C THR A 203 27.84 -2.47 8.40
N LYS A 204 28.26 -1.28 7.94
CA LYS A 204 29.34 -0.49 8.56
C LYS A 204 29.00 -0.15 10.01
N TYR A 205 27.77 0.28 10.26
CA TYR A 205 27.30 0.62 11.59
C TYR A 205 27.27 -0.58 12.54
N LEU A 206 26.78 -1.73 12.08
CA LEU A 206 26.81 -2.98 12.86
C LEU A 206 28.25 -3.46 13.11
N SER A 207 29.14 -3.28 12.13
CA SER A 207 30.56 -3.58 12.27
C SER A 207 31.22 -2.69 13.33
N SER A 208 30.95 -1.39 13.33
CA SER A 208 31.52 -0.44 14.29
C SER A 208 31.05 -0.66 15.73
N ILE A 209 29.81 -1.15 15.93
CA ILE A 209 29.34 -1.63 17.23
C ILE A 209 30.15 -2.83 17.69
N ARG A 210 30.42 -3.79 16.79
CA ARG A 210 31.17 -5.01 17.12
C ARG A 210 32.63 -4.72 17.47
N THR A 211 33.27 -3.76 16.80
CA THR A 211 34.67 -3.35 17.06
C THR A 211 34.81 -2.43 18.27
N GLY A 212 33.70 -1.91 18.80
CA GLY A 212 33.69 -1.00 19.94
C GLY A 212 33.88 0.48 19.57
N ASP A 213 33.91 0.79 18.27
CA ASP A 213 34.07 2.16 17.75
C ASP A 213 32.80 3.00 17.88
N THR A 214 31.63 2.35 18.02
CA THR A 214 30.34 3.04 18.13
C THR A 214 29.49 2.43 19.24
N HIS A 215 28.80 3.30 19.98
CA HIS A 215 27.91 2.88 21.05
C HIS A 215 26.55 2.46 20.48
N ILE A 216 26.00 1.39 21.04
CA ILE A 216 24.62 0.99 20.77
C ILE A 216 23.70 2.14 21.25
N PRO A 217 22.77 2.64 20.41
CA PRO A 217 21.81 3.65 20.83
C PRO A 217 21.06 3.11 22.02
N GLN A 218 21.01 3.89 23.09
CA GLN A 218 20.22 3.49 24.23
C GLN A 218 18.76 3.38 23.80
N LYS A 219 18.09 2.33 24.27
CA LYS A 219 16.64 2.21 24.13
C LYS A 219 16.02 3.52 24.61
N VAL A 220 15.24 4.18 23.76
CA VAL A 220 14.43 5.32 24.18
C VAL A 220 13.60 4.85 25.37
N PRO A 221 13.76 5.45 26.57
CA PRO A 221 13.02 5.02 27.74
C PRO A 221 11.53 5.04 27.44
N SER A 222 10.81 4.02 27.89
CA SER A 222 9.34 3.89 27.72
C SER A 222 8.59 5.15 28.15
N GLU A 223 9.18 5.89 29.09
CA GLU A 223 8.69 7.16 29.65
C GLU A 223 8.78 8.32 28.65
N MET A 224 9.83 8.40 27.82
CA MET A 224 9.92 9.38 26.72
C MET A 224 8.91 9.08 25.61
N ILE A 225 8.60 7.80 25.36
CA ILE A 225 7.58 7.39 24.38
C ILE A 225 6.18 7.83 24.84
N ARG A 226 5.91 7.84 26.15
CA ARG A 226 4.65 8.35 26.72
C ARG A 226 4.52 9.88 26.64
N GLY A 227 5.63 10.61 26.51
CA GLY A 227 5.63 12.07 26.36
C GLY A 227 5.02 12.57 25.05
N PHE A 228 4.98 11.72 24.00
CA PHE A 228 4.33 12.06 22.72
C PHE A 228 2.80 11.92 22.76
N ASP A 229 2.23 11.32 23.82
CA ASP A 229 0.78 11.12 23.98
C ASP A 229 0.09 12.29 24.73
N HIS A 230 0.85 13.32 25.14
CA HIS A 230 0.41 14.35 26.09
C HIS A 230 0.23 15.77 25.53
N ASN A 231 -0.05 15.92 24.23
CA ASN A 231 -0.73 17.12 23.72
C ASN A 231 -2.26 16.95 23.61
N ASN A 232 -2.83 15.86 24.13
CA ASN A 232 -4.28 15.75 24.35
C ASN A 232 -4.61 16.23 25.76
N ASN A 233 -5.13 17.45 25.85
CA ASN A 233 -5.69 18.02 27.07
C ASN A 233 -6.74 17.09 27.70
N GLY A 234 -6.39 16.55 28.88
CA GLY A 234 -7.32 16.27 29.98
C GLY A 234 -8.50 15.35 29.71
N VAL A 235 -8.28 14.03 29.73
CA VAL A 235 -9.30 13.09 30.21
C VAL A 235 -8.63 12.05 31.10
N GLN A 236 -8.70 12.25 32.42
CA GLN A 236 -8.40 11.20 33.40
C GLN A 236 -9.35 10.02 33.13
N ARG A 237 -8.81 8.85 32.81
CA ARG A 237 -9.58 7.61 32.78
C ARG A 237 -9.95 7.24 34.23
N PRO A 238 -11.24 7.11 34.60
CA PRO A 238 -11.58 6.65 35.93
C PRO A 238 -11.20 5.17 36.07
N SER A 239 -10.50 4.89 37.16
CA SER A 239 -10.10 3.58 37.61
C SER A 239 -11.30 2.67 37.88
N GLY A 240 -11.29 1.50 37.24
CA GLY A 240 -11.85 0.23 37.72
C GLY A 240 -13.24 0.26 38.38
N GLY A 241 -14.31 0.24 37.57
CA GLY A 241 -15.64 -0.18 38.01
C GLY A 241 -15.98 -1.61 37.53
N LEU A 242 -16.91 -2.28 38.23
CA LEU A 242 -17.39 -3.66 37.98
C LEU A 242 -17.64 -4.00 36.49
N ALA A 243 -18.00 -3.01 35.65
CA ALA A 243 -18.18 -3.19 34.22
C ALA A 243 -16.93 -3.70 33.47
N GLY A 244 -15.72 -3.39 33.96
CA GLY A 244 -14.45 -3.87 33.38
C GLY A 244 -14.20 -5.36 33.63
N GLN A 245 -14.60 -5.86 34.81
CA GLN A 245 -14.50 -7.28 35.14
C GLN A 245 -15.55 -8.12 34.40
N VAL A 246 -16.78 -7.59 34.23
CA VAL A 246 -17.84 -8.25 33.45
C VAL A 246 -17.47 -8.33 31.96
N ARG A 247 -16.83 -7.29 31.39
CA ARG A 247 -16.29 -7.35 30.01
C ARG A 247 -15.16 -8.37 29.87
N GLY A 248 -14.30 -8.51 30.88
CA GLY A 248 -13.23 -9.50 30.89
C GLY A 248 -13.74 -10.94 30.93
N ILE A 249 -14.83 -11.20 31.66
CA ILE A 249 -15.47 -12.51 31.75
C ILE A 249 -16.25 -12.81 30.46
N ALA A 250 -17.03 -11.85 29.94
CA ALA A 250 -17.75 -12.00 28.67
C ALA A 250 -16.79 -12.23 27.49
N ALA A 251 -15.65 -11.53 27.42
CA ALA A 251 -14.64 -11.72 26.38
C ALA A 251 -13.86 -13.04 26.50
N ARG A 252 -13.84 -13.65 27.69
CA ARG A 252 -13.25 -14.97 27.93
C ARG A 252 -14.24 -16.07 27.52
N VAL A 253 -15.51 -15.96 27.92
CA VAL A 253 -16.60 -16.88 27.51
C VAL A 253 -16.83 -16.83 25.99
N TYR A 254 -16.79 -15.64 25.38
CA TYR A 254 -16.91 -15.49 23.92
C TYR A 254 -15.77 -16.15 23.15
N ARG A 255 -14.55 -16.18 23.71
CA ARG A 255 -13.37 -16.88 23.15
C ARG A 255 -13.42 -18.40 23.32
N THR A 256 -14.08 -18.88 24.38
CA THR A 256 -14.19 -20.32 24.65
C THR A 256 -15.34 -20.97 23.85
N VAL A 257 -16.43 -20.23 23.57
CA VAL A 257 -17.62 -20.76 22.88
C VAL A 257 -17.55 -20.59 21.36
N ARG A 258 -16.92 -19.51 20.86
CA ARG A 258 -16.55 -19.38 19.44
C ARG A 258 -15.06 -19.57 19.35
N GLY A 259 -14.64 -20.82 19.10
CA GLY A 259 -13.24 -21.12 18.79
C GLY A 259 -12.66 -20.06 17.87
N SER A 260 -11.42 -19.65 18.18
CA SER A 260 -10.59 -18.67 17.47
C SER A 260 -11.17 -18.28 16.11
N GLY A 261 -11.95 -17.20 16.07
CA GLY A 261 -12.38 -16.63 14.79
C GLY A 261 -11.14 -16.40 13.92
N PRO A 262 -11.22 -16.61 12.59
CA PRO A 262 -10.04 -16.58 11.76
C PRO A 262 -9.36 -15.22 11.93
N SER A 263 -8.15 -15.23 12.48
CA SER A 263 -7.23 -14.14 12.26
C SER A 263 -6.70 -14.31 10.84
N ASP A 264 -7.54 -14.04 9.85
CA ASP A 264 -7.17 -13.97 8.43
C ASP A 264 -6.38 -12.68 8.15
N HIS A 265 -5.56 -12.25 9.12
CA HIS A 265 -4.33 -11.61 8.73
C HIS A 265 -3.47 -12.75 8.19
N GLU A 266 -3.34 -12.81 6.86
CA GLU A 266 -2.09 -13.27 6.26
C GLU A 266 -1.00 -12.39 6.87
N SER A 267 -0.54 -12.77 8.07
CA SER A 267 0.76 -12.36 8.56
C SER A 267 1.71 -12.77 7.44
N ASP A 268 2.52 -11.84 6.94
CA ASP A 268 3.66 -12.09 6.05
C ASP A 268 4.64 -13.04 6.77
N LYS A 269 4.23 -14.30 6.88
CA LYS A 269 5.00 -15.41 7.37
C LYS A 269 5.57 -16.04 6.12
N PHE A 270 6.76 -15.58 5.78
CA PHE A 270 7.58 -16.29 4.83
C PHE A 270 7.99 -17.61 5.46
N SER A 271 7.82 -18.71 4.72
CA SER A 271 8.45 -19.97 5.09
C SER A 271 9.98 -19.82 5.00
N ASP A 272 10.72 -20.67 5.70
CA ASP A 272 12.18 -20.71 5.56
C ASP A 272 12.60 -21.00 4.10
N GLU A 273 11.76 -21.74 3.37
CA GLU A 273 11.90 -22.01 1.94
C GLU A 273 11.71 -20.74 1.11
N ASP A 274 10.68 -19.93 1.35
CA ASP A 274 10.49 -18.63 0.70
C ASP A 274 11.67 -17.68 0.94
N VAL A 275 12.21 -17.68 2.17
CA VAL A 275 13.38 -16.88 2.52
C VAL A 275 14.60 -17.38 1.75
N HIS A 276 14.83 -18.69 1.72
CA HIS A 276 15.95 -19.29 1.01
C HIS A 276 15.89 -19.02 -0.50
N GLU A 277 14.72 -19.23 -1.13
CA GLU A 277 14.52 -18.92 -2.55
C GLU A 277 14.78 -17.45 -2.86
N ARG A 278 14.35 -16.54 -1.97
CA ARG A 278 14.62 -15.11 -2.14
C ARG A 278 16.10 -14.80 -2.00
N VAL A 279 16.79 -15.35 -1.00
CA VAL A 279 18.23 -15.13 -0.80
C VAL A 279 19.04 -15.64 -1.99
N THR A 280 18.78 -16.86 -2.47
CA THR A 280 19.43 -17.43 -3.65
C THR A 280 19.19 -16.56 -4.89
N ARG A 281 17.95 -16.13 -5.10
CA ARG A 281 17.57 -15.21 -6.18
C ARG A 281 18.30 -13.87 -6.12
N TRP A 282 18.46 -13.28 -4.93
CA TRP A 282 19.20 -12.03 -4.77
C TRP A 282 20.70 -12.22 -4.99
N SER A 283 21.28 -13.36 -4.62
CA SER A 283 22.70 -13.65 -4.91
C SER A 283 22.97 -13.76 -6.41
N GLU A 284 22.06 -14.33 -7.19
CA GLU A 284 22.20 -14.42 -8.65
C GLU A 284 22.11 -13.07 -9.36
N VAL A 285 21.33 -12.13 -8.82
CA VAL A 285 21.14 -10.80 -9.40
C VAL A 285 22.27 -9.84 -9.02
N LEU A 286 22.87 -10.00 -7.85
CA LEU A 286 23.89 -9.09 -7.32
C LEU A 286 25.33 -9.49 -7.64
N GLY A 287 25.57 -10.74 -8.08
CA GLY A 287 26.91 -11.25 -8.41
C GLY A 287 27.67 -11.74 -7.18
#